data_AF-A0A2G9H8H7-F1
#
_entry.id   AF-A0A2G9H8H7-F1
#
_cell.length_a   1.000
_cell.length_b   1.000
_cell.length_c   1.000
_cell.angle_alpha   90.00
_cell.angle_beta   90.00
_cell.angle_gamma   90.00
#
_symmetry.space_group_name_H-M   'P 1'
#
loop_
_entity.id
_entity.type
_entity.pdbx_description
1 polymer ?
#
loop_
_entity_poly.entity_id
_entity_poly.type
_entity_poly.pdbx_seq_one_letter_code
_entity_poly.pdbx_strand_id
1 'polypeptide(L)'
;MVSSELSQSQNISMAKHHGRIKSPSSLSDGILFVGGALVAFLVVWALWSFFSPGPVPAPGFSTAHFPDNTLDTSTAAAAAAAADTPSASCADSSGPNLRHDPPGKNFYDDPELSYTIDTQPVKNWDEKRKEWLKQHPSFAAGAEDRILMVTGSQATPCKNPIGDYLLLKLFKNKVDYCRRHGIDIFYNNVLFQPKMFSFWAKTPSVKAAMLAHPEAEWIWWVDSDAAVTDMDFKLPLDRYKDHNLVIHGWPHLIYEKKSWTSINAGVFLIRNCQWAMDFMDVWASMGPQAPGYDKWGEILSTTFKDKIFPESDDQSGLIYLLLEEKEKWGNKIYVEAEYYFEGYWMEIVGTFDNITGEYMKIENEVPELRRRHAEKVSESYARVW
;
A
#
# COMPACT_ATOMS: atom_id res chain seq x y z
N MET A 1 58.44 -31.22 -22.62
CA MET A 1 59.29 -32.44 -22.72
C MET A 1 58.43 -33.63 -22.32
N VAL A 2 58.52 -34.72 -23.09
CA VAL A 2 57.78 -36.01 -23.02
C VAL A 2 56.32 -35.92 -23.50
N SER A 3 56.01 -36.06 -24.81
CA SER A 3 55.90 -37.26 -25.70
C SER A 3 54.72 -38.18 -25.32
N SER A 4 53.93 -38.82 -26.20
CA SER A 4 53.58 -38.78 -27.63
C SER A 4 52.65 -39.98 -27.86
N GLU A 5 51.60 -39.89 -28.69
CA GLU A 5 51.11 -40.96 -29.62
C GLU A 5 49.84 -40.46 -30.34
N LEU A 6 49.93 -40.02 -31.61
CA LEU A 6 49.82 -40.76 -32.88
C LEU A 6 48.43 -41.38 -33.16
N SER A 7 47.71 -40.72 -34.07
CA SER A 7 46.45 -41.12 -34.68
C SER A 7 46.63 -41.19 -36.20
N GLN A 8 46.10 -42.22 -36.84
CA GLN A 8 45.53 -42.24 -38.22
C GLN A 8 45.03 -43.67 -38.50
N SER A 9 43.72 -43.92 -38.58
CA SER A 9 42.80 -43.79 -39.73
C SER A 9 42.67 -45.07 -40.58
N GLN A 10 41.46 -45.62 -40.73
CA GLN A 10 40.69 -45.70 -41.99
C GLN A 10 39.51 -46.71 -41.96
N ASN A 11 38.33 -46.19 -42.31
CA ASN A 11 37.26 -46.68 -43.19
C ASN A 11 36.54 -48.06 -43.05
N ILE A 12 35.22 -47.95 -42.76
CA ILE A 12 34.01 -48.48 -43.44
C ILE A 12 33.97 -49.97 -43.88
N SER A 13 33.01 -50.75 -43.35
CA SER A 13 32.00 -51.50 -44.16
C SER A 13 31.01 -52.35 -43.32
N MET A 14 29.73 -52.18 -43.66
CA MET A 14 28.56 -53.09 -43.67
C MET A 14 28.00 -53.82 -42.43
N ALA A 15 26.70 -53.58 -42.28
CA ALA A 15 25.67 -54.23 -41.49
C ALA A 15 25.68 -55.77 -41.46
N LYS A 16 25.31 -56.34 -40.30
CA LYS A 16 24.56 -57.59 -40.19
C LYS A 16 23.52 -57.51 -39.06
N HIS A 17 22.26 -57.49 -39.48
CA HIS A 17 21.08 -57.74 -38.65
C HIS A 17 21.18 -59.11 -37.95
N HIS A 18 20.89 -59.16 -36.64
CA HIS A 18 20.34 -60.35 -36.00
C HIS A 18 19.09 -59.93 -35.21
N GLY A 19 17.94 -60.26 -35.78
CA GLY A 19 16.64 -60.04 -35.17
C GLY A 19 16.45 -60.97 -33.98
N ARG A 20 15.99 -60.40 -32.86
CA ARG A 20 15.34 -61.16 -31.80
C ARG A 20 13.96 -60.53 -31.57
N ILE A 21 12.97 -61.26 -32.05
CA ILE A 21 11.54 -60.98 -31.98
C ILE A 21 11.13 -60.82 -30.50
N LYS A 22 10.63 -59.64 -30.12
CA LYS A 22 9.84 -59.44 -28.90
C LYS A 22 8.39 -59.18 -29.32
N SER A 23 7.48 -59.91 -28.70
CA SER A 23 6.03 -59.77 -28.89
C SER A 23 5.56 -58.36 -28.55
N PRO A 24 4.54 -57.81 -29.24
CA PRO A 24 4.00 -56.50 -28.91
C PRO A 24 3.13 -56.63 -27.65
N SER A 25 3.50 -55.95 -26.57
CA SER A 25 2.66 -55.79 -25.39
C SER A 25 1.61 -54.69 -25.63
N SER A 26 0.75 -54.85 -26.65
CA SER A 26 -0.29 -53.83 -26.92
C SER A 26 -1.34 -53.73 -25.81
N LEU A 27 -1.42 -54.74 -24.94
CA LEU A 27 -2.33 -54.76 -23.78
C LEU A 27 -1.85 -53.86 -22.62
N SER A 28 -0.53 -53.72 -22.39
CA SER A 28 -0.03 -52.85 -21.30
C SER A 28 -0.18 -51.38 -21.64
N ASP A 29 0.08 -51.03 -22.90
CA ASP A 29 0.00 -49.65 -23.38
C ASP A 29 -1.46 -49.21 -23.52
N GLY A 30 -2.37 -50.13 -23.86
CA GLY A 30 -3.81 -49.90 -23.85
C GLY A 30 -4.37 -49.58 -22.46
N ILE A 31 -3.94 -50.31 -21.42
CA ILE A 31 -4.39 -50.07 -20.05
C ILE A 31 -3.87 -48.72 -19.52
N LEU A 32 -2.60 -48.39 -19.82
CA LEU A 32 -2.02 -47.08 -19.45
C LEU A 32 -2.70 -45.93 -20.19
N PHE A 33 -3.00 -46.09 -21.47
CA PHE A 33 -3.71 -45.08 -22.26
C PHE A 33 -5.14 -44.87 -21.77
N VAL A 34 -5.88 -45.95 -21.49
CA VAL A 34 -7.25 -45.88 -20.97
C VAL A 34 -7.28 -45.28 -19.56
N GLY A 35 -6.34 -45.68 -18.70
CA GLY A 35 -6.20 -45.10 -17.35
C GLY A 35 -5.88 -43.61 -17.40
N GLY A 36 -4.94 -43.19 -18.24
CA GLY A 36 -4.59 -41.78 -18.43
C GLY A 36 -5.75 -40.95 -19.00
N ALA A 37 -6.46 -41.49 -19.99
CA ALA A 37 -7.62 -40.82 -20.59
C ALA A 37 -8.77 -40.64 -19.58
N LEU A 38 -8.99 -41.63 -18.71
CA LEU A 38 -10.05 -41.58 -17.69
C LEU A 38 -9.72 -40.57 -16.59
N VAL A 39 -8.46 -40.46 -16.17
CA VAL A 39 -8.00 -39.41 -15.24
C VAL A 39 -8.14 -38.02 -15.87
N ALA A 40 -7.72 -37.85 -17.13
CA ALA A 40 -7.89 -36.58 -17.84
C ALA A 40 -9.37 -36.18 -17.98
N PHE A 41 -10.24 -37.13 -18.31
CA PHE A 41 -11.68 -36.92 -18.38
C PHE A 41 -12.28 -36.50 -17.03
N LEU A 42 -11.89 -37.16 -15.93
CA LEU A 42 -12.36 -36.81 -14.59
C LEU A 42 -11.88 -35.42 -14.15
N VAL A 43 -10.66 -35.01 -14.50
CA VAL A 43 -10.14 -33.66 -14.22
C VAL A 43 -10.90 -32.61 -15.03
N VAL A 44 -11.12 -32.84 -16.33
CA VAL A 44 -11.92 -31.93 -17.18
C VAL A 44 -13.36 -31.85 -16.69
N TRP A 45 -13.97 -32.98 -16.31
CA TRP A 45 -15.32 -33.02 -15.75
C TRP A 45 -15.43 -32.26 -14.42
N ALA A 46 -14.48 -32.46 -13.51
CA ALA A 46 -14.44 -31.75 -12.24
C ALA A 46 -14.31 -30.24 -12.47
N LEU A 47 -13.40 -29.80 -13.33
CA LEU A 47 -13.26 -28.39 -13.69
C LEU A 47 -14.53 -27.85 -14.36
N TRP A 48 -15.14 -28.59 -15.28
CA TRP A 48 -16.40 -28.18 -15.91
C TRP A 48 -17.55 -28.11 -14.88
N SER A 49 -17.53 -28.93 -13.83
CA SER A 49 -18.53 -28.84 -12.74
C SER A 49 -18.41 -27.54 -11.93
N PHE A 50 -17.23 -26.93 -11.87
CA PHE A 50 -17.01 -25.62 -11.25
C PHE A 50 -17.21 -24.44 -12.20
N PHE A 51 -17.10 -24.64 -13.52
CA PHE A 51 -17.21 -23.59 -14.53
C PHE A 51 -18.48 -23.65 -15.40
N SER A 52 -19.35 -24.64 -15.22
CA SER A 52 -20.67 -24.68 -15.87
C SER A 52 -21.54 -23.56 -15.31
N PRO A 53 -21.95 -22.57 -16.13
CA PRO A 53 -23.00 -21.65 -15.74
C PRO A 53 -24.28 -22.47 -15.60
N GLY A 54 -24.87 -22.51 -14.40
CA GLY A 54 -26.29 -22.83 -14.28
C GLY A 54 -27.11 -21.88 -15.17
N PRO A 55 -28.30 -22.28 -15.65
CA PRO A 55 -29.07 -21.44 -16.55
C PRO A 55 -29.51 -20.16 -15.84
N VAL A 56 -28.76 -19.08 -16.09
CA VAL A 56 -29.23 -17.72 -15.88
C VAL A 56 -30.01 -17.35 -17.14
N PRO A 57 -31.29 -16.94 -17.05
CA PRO A 57 -32.01 -16.45 -18.22
C PRO A 57 -31.28 -15.22 -18.76
N ALA A 58 -30.81 -15.29 -20.01
CA ALA A 58 -30.16 -14.17 -20.67
C ALA A 58 -31.17 -13.03 -20.88
N PRO A 59 -30.82 -11.75 -20.60
CA PRO A 59 -31.60 -10.64 -21.10
C PRO A 59 -31.29 -10.49 -22.59
N GLY A 60 -32.16 -11.06 -23.43
CA GLY A 60 -32.15 -10.79 -24.85
C GLY A 60 -32.58 -9.34 -25.10
N PHE A 61 -31.68 -8.53 -25.65
CA PHE A 61 -32.09 -7.30 -26.32
C PHE A 61 -32.87 -7.68 -27.58
N SER A 62 -34.19 -7.70 -27.46
CA SER A 62 -35.12 -7.71 -28.58
C SER A 62 -36.01 -6.49 -28.44
N THR A 63 -35.82 -5.55 -29.35
CA THR A 63 -36.76 -4.48 -29.67
C THR A 63 -38.10 -5.11 -30.05
N ALA A 64 -39.05 -5.09 -29.13
CA ALA A 64 -40.44 -5.45 -29.38
C ALA A 64 -41.33 -4.24 -29.09
N HIS A 65 -42.03 -3.81 -30.14
CA HIS A 65 -43.06 -2.80 -30.14
C HIS A 65 -44.04 -2.94 -28.97
N PHE A 66 -44.30 -1.84 -28.28
CA PHE A 66 -45.46 -1.67 -27.41
C PHE A 66 -46.73 -1.55 -28.27
N PRO A 67 -47.77 -2.38 -28.06
CA PRO A 67 -49.10 -2.01 -28.46
C PRO A 67 -49.71 -1.10 -27.39
N ASP A 68 -50.21 0.04 -27.86
CA ASP A 68 -51.17 0.88 -27.19
C ASP A 68 -52.35 0.02 -26.68
N ASN A 69 -52.75 0.20 -25.42
CA ASN A 69 -54.13 0.00 -24.98
C ASN A 69 -54.36 0.59 -23.58
N THR A 70 -54.99 1.76 -23.59
CA THR A 70 -56.21 2.10 -22.83
C THR A 70 -56.26 1.73 -21.34
N LEU A 71 -56.03 2.77 -20.53
CA LEU A 71 -56.80 3.19 -19.35
C LEU A 71 -57.93 2.24 -18.91
N ASP A 72 -57.81 1.67 -17.70
CA ASP A 72 -58.97 1.38 -16.87
C ASP A 72 -58.68 1.71 -15.40
N THR A 73 -59.60 2.47 -14.83
CA THR A 73 -59.48 3.25 -13.60
C THR A 73 -60.09 2.47 -12.45
N SER A 74 -59.32 1.68 -11.68
CA SER A 74 -59.88 1.06 -10.45
C SER A 74 -58.88 0.55 -9.39
N THR A 75 -57.59 0.93 -9.42
CA THR A 75 -56.63 0.48 -8.38
C THR A 75 -55.79 1.59 -7.74
N ALA A 76 -56.19 2.86 -7.90
CA ALA A 76 -55.52 4.01 -7.30
C ALA A 76 -55.74 4.18 -5.78
N ALA A 77 -56.49 3.29 -5.12
CA ALA A 77 -56.76 3.37 -3.68
C ALA A 77 -55.86 2.47 -2.81
N ALA A 78 -55.09 1.55 -3.39
CA ALA A 78 -54.24 0.62 -2.63
C ALA A 78 -52.74 1.00 -2.61
N ALA A 79 -52.31 1.95 -3.45
CA ALA A 79 -50.91 2.37 -3.55
C ALA A 79 -50.54 3.55 -2.61
N ALA A 80 -51.51 4.18 -1.94
CA ALA A 80 -51.27 5.32 -1.05
C ALA A 80 -51.08 4.96 0.44
N ALA A 81 -51.19 3.67 0.80
CA ALA A 81 -51.08 3.21 2.19
C ALA A 81 -49.82 2.36 2.49
N ALA A 82 -48.87 2.27 1.55
CA ALA A 82 -47.61 1.53 1.71
C ALA A 82 -46.37 2.43 1.75
N ALA A 83 -46.55 3.74 1.95
CA ALA A 83 -45.46 4.72 2.01
C ALA A 83 -45.02 5.08 3.44
N ASP A 84 -45.50 4.38 4.47
CA ASP A 84 -45.17 4.70 5.86
C ASP A 84 -44.93 3.42 6.69
N THR A 85 -44.01 2.60 6.22
CA THR A 85 -43.43 1.51 7.04
C THR A 85 -41.93 1.74 7.08
N PRO A 86 -41.34 2.10 8.23
CA PRO A 86 -39.90 2.17 8.34
C PRO A 86 -39.40 0.74 8.15
N SER A 87 -38.74 0.48 7.03
CA SER A 87 -37.87 -0.69 6.95
C SER A 87 -36.86 -0.50 8.07
N ALA A 88 -36.91 -1.39 9.05
CA ALA A 88 -35.91 -1.47 10.09
C ALA A 88 -34.57 -1.65 9.38
N SER A 89 -33.84 -0.54 9.19
CA SER A 89 -32.48 -0.58 8.72
C SER A 89 -31.71 -1.41 9.74
N CYS A 90 -30.96 -2.38 9.25
CA CYS A 90 -29.99 -3.06 10.09
C CYS A 90 -29.02 -1.99 10.61
N ALA A 91 -29.22 -1.58 11.86
CA ALA A 91 -28.28 -1.06 12.85
C ALA A 91 -27.26 0.00 12.38
N ASP A 92 -27.38 1.20 12.94
CA ASP A 92 -26.35 2.24 13.11
C ASP A 92 -25.42 2.54 11.93
N SER A 93 -25.76 3.58 11.16
CA SER A 93 -24.83 4.23 10.23
C SER A 93 -23.78 5.04 11.01
N SER A 94 -22.84 4.37 11.68
CA SER A 94 -21.73 5.03 12.39
C SER A 94 -20.52 5.33 11.49
N GLY A 95 -20.64 5.12 10.17
CA GLY A 95 -19.57 5.34 9.19
C GLY A 95 -19.91 6.44 8.18
N PRO A 96 -18.91 6.97 7.45
CA PRO A 96 -19.11 7.99 6.42
C PRO A 96 -20.10 7.53 5.34
N ASN A 97 -20.89 8.46 4.81
CA ASN A 97 -21.83 8.18 3.73
C ASN A 97 -21.11 8.22 2.37
N LEU A 98 -20.59 7.07 1.96
CA LEU A 98 -19.82 6.92 0.71
C LEU A 98 -20.65 7.14 -0.58
N ARG A 99 -21.97 7.32 -0.47
CA ARG A 99 -22.88 7.51 -1.62
C ARG A 99 -23.36 8.96 -1.77
N HIS A 100 -22.95 9.83 -0.86
CA HIS A 100 -23.39 11.21 -0.85
C HIS A 100 -22.27 12.13 -1.36
N ASP A 101 -22.42 12.57 -2.60
CA ASP A 101 -21.63 13.62 -3.23
C ASP A 101 -22.59 14.75 -3.65
N PRO A 102 -22.60 15.88 -2.92
CA PRO A 102 -23.52 16.99 -3.19
C PRO A 102 -23.11 17.74 -4.47
N PRO A 103 -24.07 18.29 -5.23
CA PRO A 103 -23.80 18.98 -6.51
C PRO A 103 -23.11 20.35 -6.35
N GLY A 104 -22.68 20.71 -5.14
CA GLY A 104 -22.02 21.98 -4.87
C GLY A 104 -20.63 21.99 -5.48
N LYS A 105 -20.29 23.07 -6.19
CA LYS A 105 -18.96 23.18 -6.80
C LYS A 105 -17.86 23.16 -5.73
N ASN A 106 -16.77 22.48 -6.01
CA ASN A 106 -15.56 22.46 -5.21
C ASN A 106 -14.32 22.37 -6.12
N PHE A 107 -13.16 22.05 -5.54
CA PHE A 107 -11.91 22.04 -6.30
C PHE A 107 -11.82 20.88 -7.31
N TYR A 108 -12.67 19.85 -7.22
CA TYR A 108 -12.74 18.79 -8.21
C TYR A 108 -13.41 19.22 -9.52
N ASP A 109 -14.13 20.35 -9.53
CA ASP A 109 -14.68 20.94 -10.76
C ASP A 109 -13.65 21.73 -11.56
N ASP A 110 -12.43 21.91 -11.05
CA ASP A 110 -11.35 22.61 -11.74
C ASP A 110 -10.78 21.73 -12.86
N PRO A 111 -10.95 22.09 -14.15
CA PRO A 111 -10.44 21.30 -15.26
C PRO A 111 -8.90 21.24 -15.31
N GLU A 112 -8.22 22.12 -14.57
CA GLU A 112 -6.75 22.14 -14.46
C GLU A 112 -6.24 21.29 -13.29
N LEU A 113 -7.12 20.72 -12.45
CA LEU A 113 -6.72 19.84 -11.36
C LEU A 113 -6.00 18.61 -11.92
N SER A 114 -4.79 18.36 -11.39
CA SER A 114 -4.02 17.17 -11.69
C SER A 114 -3.45 16.57 -10.42
N TYR A 115 -3.36 15.23 -10.42
CA TYR A 115 -2.75 14.44 -9.36
C TYR A 115 -1.25 14.22 -9.60
N THR A 116 -0.72 14.62 -10.75
CA THR A 116 0.70 14.41 -11.09
C THR A 116 1.59 15.47 -10.46
N ILE A 117 2.81 15.07 -10.08
CA ILE A 117 3.72 15.94 -9.33
C ILE A 117 4.32 17.08 -10.16
N ASP A 118 4.39 16.93 -11.49
CA ASP A 118 5.00 17.93 -12.39
C ASP A 118 4.07 19.09 -12.77
N THR A 119 2.90 19.15 -12.15
CA THR A 119 1.92 20.21 -12.41
C THR A 119 2.19 21.45 -11.56
N GLN A 120 1.39 22.49 -11.80
CA GLN A 120 1.49 23.71 -11.02
C GLN A 120 1.26 23.41 -9.52
N PRO A 121 2.00 24.08 -8.62
CA PRO A 121 1.80 23.93 -7.19
C PRO A 121 0.36 24.19 -6.78
N VAL A 122 -0.19 23.30 -5.96
CA VAL A 122 -1.56 23.43 -5.45
C VAL A 122 -1.60 24.58 -4.46
N LYS A 123 -2.51 25.54 -4.68
CA LYS A 123 -2.71 26.70 -3.80
C LYS A 123 -4.07 26.67 -3.11
N ASN A 124 -4.10 27.31 -1.94
CA ASN A 124 -5.26 27.43 -1.05
C ASN A 124 -5.86 26.06 -0.68
N TRP A 125 -4.99 25.07 -0.44
CA TRP A 125 -5.37 23.69 -0.20
C TRP A 125 -6.14 23.53 1.11
N ASP A 126 -5.77 24.25 2.15
CA ASP A 126 -6.46 24.23 3.44
C ASP A 126 -7.91 24.74 3.29
N GLU A 127 -8.12 25.81 2.52
CA GLU A 127 -9.45 26.34 2.22
C GLU A 127 -10.27 25.35 1.37
N LYS A 128 -9.65 24.75 0.34
CA LYS A 128 -10.28 23.75 -0.53
C LYS A 128 -10.74 22.52 0.27
N ARG A 129 -9.88 21.97 1.13
CA ARG A 129 -10.22 20.86 2.04
C ARG A 129 -11.35 21.22 2.99
N LYS A 130 -11.24 22.39 3.63
CA LYS A 130 -12.27 22.86 4.57
C LYS A 130 -13.63 23.00 3.90
N GLU A 131 -13.67 23.54 2.68
CA GLU A 131 -14.91 23.66 1.93
C GLU A 131 -15.49 22.30 1.53
N TRP A 132 -14.64 21.38 1.07
CA TRP A 132 -15.07 20.01 0.77
C TRP A 132 -15.65 19.31 2.00
N LEU A 133 -15.03 19.42 3.18
CA LEU A 133 -15.53 18.84 4.43
C LEU A 133 -16.87 19.43 4.88
N LYS A 134 -17.13 20.73 4.64
CA LYS A 134 -18.44 21.33 4.91
C LYS A 134 -19.53 20.75 4.00
N GLN A 135 -19.19 20.49 2.74
CA GLN A 135 -20.08 19.86 1.78
C GLN A 135 -20.34 18.39 2.13
N HIS A 136 -19.38 17.73 2.79
CA HIS A 136 -19.42 16.30 3.12
C HIS A 136 -19.42 16.04 4.64
N PRO A 137 -20.47 16.46 5.39
CA PRO A 137 -20.46 16.44 6.85
C PRO A 137 -20.30 15.03 7.47
N SER A 138 -20.69 13.97 6.75
CA SER A 138 -20.48 12.58 7.22
C SER A 138 -19.01 12.18 7.32
N PHE A 139 -18.11 12.92 6.65
CA PHE A 139 -16.67 12.74 6.73
C PHE A 139 -16.01 13.69 7.74
N ALA A 140 -16.73 14.69 8.26
CA ALA A 140 -16.16 15.72 9.13
C ALA A 140 -15.92 15.24 10.57
N ALA A 141 -16.73 14.30 11.08
CA ALA A 141 -16.54 13.76 12.41
C ALA A 141 -15.25 12.93 12.50
N GLY A 142 -14.36 13.27 13.44
CA GLY A 142 -13.08 12.60 13.65
C GLY A 142 -12.09 12.77 12.49
N ALA A 143 -12.29 13.75 11.61
CA ALA A 143 -11.42 13.99 10.48
C ALA A 143 -9.99 14.29 10.93
N GLU A 144 -9.83 15.00 12.04
CA GLU A 144 -8.56 15.41 12.66
C GLU A 144 -7.61 14.25 13.00
N ASP A 145 -8.16 13.06 13.22
CA ASP A 145 -7.41 11.84 13.55
C ASP A 145 -7.42 10.82 12.41
N ARG A 146 -8.07 11.14 11.27
CA ARG A 146 -8.19 10.19 10.16
C ARG A 146 -6.85 10.03 9.45
N ILE A 147 -6.38 8.79 9.40
CA ILE A 147 -5.14 8.39 8.74
C ILE A 147 -5.46 7.58 7.49
N LEU A 148 -4.77 7.89 6.40
CA LEU A 148 -4.64 7.02 5.24
C LEU A 148 -3.22 6.47 5.18
N MET A 149 -3.06 5.16 5.40
CA MET A 149 -1.78 4.49 5.17
C MET A 149 -1.56 4.29 3.67
N VAL A 150 -0.41 4.73 3.17
CA VAL A 150 0.03 4.56 1.78
C VAL A 150 1.27 3.68 1.77
N THR A 151 1.21 2.58 1.03
CA THR A 151 2.34 1.68 0.78
C THR A 151 2.35 1.33 -0.71
N GLY A 152 3.44 0.80 -1.23
CA GLY A 152 3.45 0.35 -2.61
C GLY A 152 4.67 -0.44 -3.01
N SER A 153 4.56 -1.09 -4.17
CA SER A 153 5.65 -1.82 -4.82
C SER A 153 5.65 -1.51 -6.32
N GLN A 154 6.67 -1.98 -7.03
CA GLN A 154 6.70 -1.92 -8.47
C GLN A 154 5.53 -2.71 -9.11
N ALA A 155 5.12 -2.31 -10.32
CA ALA A 155 4.02 -2.95 -11.08
C ALA A 155 4.36 -4.35 -11.57
N THR A 156 5.64 -4.62 -11.84
CA THR A 156 6.11 -5.87 -12.43
C THR A 156 6.54 -6.86 -11.35
N PRO A 157 6.53 -8.18 -11.63
CA PRO A 157 7.03 -9.18 -10.70
C PRO A 157 8.44 -8.86 -10.19
N CYS A 158 8.71 -9.24 -8.94
CA CYS A 158 10.05 -9.13 -8.37
C CYS A 158 11.08 -9.92 -9.20
N LYS A 159 12.30 -9.38 -9.33
CA LYS A 159 13.40 -10.12 -9.97
C LYS A 159 13.70 -11.44 -9.26
N ASN A 160 13.62 -11.43 -7.93
CA ASN A 160 13.66 -12.64 -7.12
C ASN A 160 12.22 -13.08 -6.83
N PRO A 161 11.78 -14.29 -7.24
CA PRO A 161 10.41 -14.75 -7.05
C PRO A 161 9.93 -14.77 -5.59
N ILE A 162 10.84 -14.92 -4.61
CA ILE A 162 10.45 -14.83 -3.19
C ILE A 162 10.00 -13.42 -2.79
N GLY A 163 10.42 -12.40 -3.54
CA GLY A 163 10.07 -11.01 -3.28
C GLY A 163 8.55 -10.78 -3.31
N ASP A 164 7.84 -11.32 -4.30
CA ASP A 164 6.39 -11.14 -4.39
C ASP A 164 5.66 -11.85 -3.23
N TYR A 165 6.21 -12.97 -2.74
CA TYR A 165 5.70 -13.64 -1.54
C TYR A 165 5.92 -12.79 -0.27
N LEU A 166 7.06 -12.11 -0.15
CA LEU A 166 7.32 -11.18 0.95
C LEU A 166 6.42 -9.95 0.89
N LEU A 167 6.25 -9.34 -0.30
CA LEU A 167 5.34 -8.22 -0.52
C LEU A 167 3.91 -8.56 -0.09
N LEU A 168 3.43 -9.76 -0.47
CA LEU A 168 2.10 -10.24 -0.05
C LEU A 168 1.98 -10.33 1.48
N LYS A 169 2.99 -10.90 2.16
CA LYS A 169 2.97 -11.05 3.63
C LYS A 169 3.02 -9.69 4.34
N LEU A 170 3.87 -8.78 3.88
CA LEU A 170 4.04 -7.46 4.48
C LEU A 170 2.83 -6.57 4.21
N PHE A 171 2.19 -6.70 3.05
CA PHE A 171 0.91 -6.04 2.82
C PHE A 171 -0.19 -6.57 3.74
N LYS A 172 -0.32 -7.90 3.88
CA LYS A 172 -1.27 -8.52 4.82
C LYS A 172 -1.07 -8.03 6.25
N ASN A 173 0.18 -7.91 6.70
CA ASN A 173 0.56 -7.36 8.00
C ASN A 173 0.02 -5.93 8.19
N LYS A 174 0.25 -5.04 7.22
CA LYS A 174 -0.27 -3.66 7.23
C LYS A 174 -1.80 -3.62 7.23
N VAL A 175 -2.45 -4.45 6.41
CA VAL A 175 -3.92 -4.56 6.35
C VAL A 175 -4.51 -4.97 7.70
N ASP A 176 -3.87 -5.93 8.39
CA ASP A 176 -4.34 -6.36 9.71
C ASP A 176 -4.22 -5.25 10.75
N TYR A 177 -3.10 -4.53 10.78
CA TYR A 177 -2.94 -3.35 11.63
C TYR A 177 -4.00 -2.28 11.32
N CYS A 178 -4.14 -1.92 10.04
CA CYS A 178 -5.09 -0.89 9.60
C CYS A 178 -6.53 -1.23 10.00
N ARG A 179 -6.95 -2.49 9.81
CA ARG A 179 -8.28 -2.97 10.21
C ARG A 179 -8.51 -2.88 11.72
N ARG A 180 -7.49 -3.14 12.54
CA ARG A 180 -7.61 -3.03 14.01
C ARG A 180 -7.81 -1.59 14.46
N HIS A 181 -7.09 -0.66 13.84
CA HIS A 181 -7.03 0.75 14.24
C HIS A 181 -7.96 1.68 13.47
N GLY A 182 -8.80 1.14 12.58
CA GLY A 182 -9.73 1.95 11.77
C GLY A 182 -9.03 2.88 10.79
N ILE A 183 -7.87 2.46 10.28
CA ILE A 183 -7.05 3.21 9.32
C ILE A 183 -7.38 2.71 7.91
N ASP A 184 -7.58 3.65 6.98
CA ASP A 184 -7.73 3.31 5.57
C ASP A 184 -6.35 2.99 4.96
N ILE A 185 -6.30 2.10 3.97
CA ILE A 185 -5.05 1.70 3.32
C ILE A 185 -5.15 1.80 1.80
N PHE A 186 -4.15 2.44 1.21
CA PHE A 186 -3.95 2.54 -0.23
C PHE A 186 -2.65 1.83 -0.63
N TYR A 187 -2.77 0.82 -1.50
CA TYR A 187 -1.62 0.12 -2.07
C TYR A 187 -1.37 0.60 -3.49
N ASN A 188 -0.29 1.34 -3.71
CA ASN A 188 0.12 1.77 -5.04
C ASN A 188 1.00 0.72 -5.72
N ASN A 189 0.68 0.38 -6.96
CA ASN A 189 1.52 -0.46 -7.82
C ASN A 189 1.82 0.21 -9.18
N VAL A 190 1.64 1.52 -9.29
CA VAL A 190 1.84 2.30 -10.53
C VAL A 190 2.79 3.47 -10.29
N LEU A 191 3.63 3.78 -11.27
CA LEU A 191 4.44 5.00 -11.25
C LEU A 191 3.60 6.19 -11.72
N PHE A 192 3.28 7.11 -10.80
CA PHE A 192 2.59 8.37 -11.15
C PHE A 192 3.51 9.40 -11.82
N GLN A 193 4.82 9.18 -11.77
CA GLN A 193 5.83 9.89 -12.54
C GLN A 193 6.87 8.87 -13.02
N PRO A 194 6.89 8.50 -14.33
CA PRO A 194 7.80 7.50 -14.88
C PRO A 194 9.29 7.70 -14.57
N LYS A 195 9.75 8.94 -14.36
CA LYS A 195 11.15 9.22 -13.98
C LYS A 195 11.45 8.97 -12.50
N MET A 196 10.44 9.03 -11.63
CA MET A 196 10.57 8.84 -10.18
C MET A 196 10.25 7.39 -9.82
N PHE A 197 11.22 6.51 -10.01
CA PHE A 197 11.14 5.10 -9.62
C PHE A 197 11.82 4.86 -8.26
N SER A 198 11.70 3.63 -7.74
CA SER A 198 12.31 3.22 -6.47
C SER A 198 11.89 4.15 -5.33
N PHE A 199 12.84 4.57 -4.50
CA PHE A 199 12.66 5.45 -3.35
C PHE A 199 11.99 6.80 -3.67
N TRP A 200 12.11 7.33 -4.90
CA TRP A 200 11.42 8.57 -5.28
C TRP A 200 9.92 8.39 -5.58
N ALA A 201 9.44 7.16 -5.82
CA ALA A 201 8.05 6.88 -6.22
C ALA A 201 7.01 7.22 -5.13
N LYS A 202 7.45 7.31 -3.87
CA LYS A 202 6.60 7.70 -2.74
C LYS A 202 6.11 9.14 -2.84
N THR A 203 6.95 10.05 -3.34
CA THR A 203 6.66 11.49 -3.40
C THR A 203 5.40 11.79 -4.24
N PRO A 204 5.32 11.33 -5.50
CA PRO A 204 4.10 11.45 -6.29
C PRO A 204 2.90 10.73 -5.68
N SER A 205 3.11 9.55 -5.09
CA SER A 205 2.04 8.73 -4.49
C SER A 205 1.38 9.44 -3.32
N VAL A 206 2.18 10.03 -2.42
CA VAL A 206 1.71 10.77 -1.24
C VAL A 206 1.02 12.07 -1.64
N LYS A 207 1.57 12.84 -2.60
CA LYS A 207 0.91 14.06 -3.11
C LYS A 207 -0.45 13.75 -3.75
N ALA A 208 -0.51 12.71 -4.57
CA ALA A 208 -1.77 12.26 -5.17
C ALA A 208 -2.77 11.78 -4.11
N ALA A 209 -2.31 11.04 -3.09
CA ALA A 209 -3.15 10.60 -1.99
C ALA A 209 -3.75 11.78 -1.20
N MET A 210 -2.95 12.82 -0.92
CA MET A 210 -3.45 14.04 -0.28
C MET A 210 -4.60 14.69 -1.07
N LEU A 211 -4.46 14.78 -2.40
CA LEU A 211 -5.49 15.35 -3.28
C LEU A 211 -6.73 14.46 -3.43
N ALA A 212 -6.54 13.15 -3.46
CA ALA A 212 -7.62 12.17 -3.61
C ALA A 212 -8.42 11.98 -2.32
N HIS A 213 -7.81 12.27 -1.17
CA HIS A 213 -8.37 12.04 0.15
C HIS A 213 -8.41 13.33 1.01
N PRO A 214 -9.19 14.35 0.63
CA PRO A 214 -9.33 15.59 1.40
C PRO A 214 -9.87 15.34 2.81
N GLU A 215 -10.55 14.22 3.02
CA GLU A 215 -11.08 13.75 4.29
C GLU A 215 -10.02 13.21 5.27
N ALA A 216 -8.85 12.80 4.77
CA ALA A 216 -7.75 12.32 5.62
C ALA A 216 -6.95 13.52 6.14
N GLU A 217 -6.72 13.58 7.45
CA GLU A 217 -5.84 14.60 8.05
C GLU A 217 -4.38 14.20 7.96
N TRP A 218 -4.09 12.89 7.99
CA TRP A 218 -2.73 12.37 7.90
C TRP A 218 -2.59 11.33 6.79
N ILE A 219 -1.53 11.48 6.00
CA ILE A 219 -1.06 10.45 5.09
C ILE A 219 0.15 9.78 5.74
N TRP A 220 0.07 8.47 5.95
CA TRP A 220 1.13 7.68 6.54
C TRP A 220 1.82 6.83 5.48
N TRP A 221 2.96 7.28 4.99
CA TRP A 221 3.77 6.47 4.09
C TRP A 221 4.48 5.36 4.87
N VAL A 222 4.39 4.13 4.38
CA VAL A 222 5.08 2.96 4.93
C VAL A 222 5.66 2.13 3.78
N ASP A 223 6.98 2.00 3.74
CA ASP A 223 7.68 1.22 2.70
C ASP A 223 7.20 -0.25 2.70
N SER A 224 7.29 -0.87 1.52
CA SER A 224 6.78 -2.23 1.32
C SER A 224 7.53 -3.29 2.15
N ASP A 225 8.79 -3.04 2.49
CA ASP A 225 9.65 -3.90 3.30
C ASP A 225 9.53 -3.66 4.82
N ALA A 226 8.83 -2.61 5.26
CA ALA A 226 8.54 -2.36 6.67
C ALA A 226 7.40 -3.27 7.18
N ALA A 227 7.54 -3.79 8.40
CA ALA A 227 6.54 -4.62 9.07
C ALA A 227 6.10 -3.97 10.38
N VAL A 228 4.80 -3.98 10.65
CA VAL A 228 4.27 -3.62 11.97
C VAL A 228 4.38 -4.83 12.89
N THR A 229 5.15 -4.68 13.97
CA THR A 229 5.41 -5.76 14.94
C THR A 229 4.64 -5.58 16.24
N ASP A 230 4.27 -4.36 16.58
CA ASP A 230 3.32 -4.05 17.65
C ASP A 230 1.94 -3.76 17.06
N MET A 231 1.02 -4.71 17.19
CA MET A 231 -0.32 -4.61 16.62
C MET A 231 -1.32 -3.84 17.51
N ASP A 232 -0.93 -3.51 18.73
CA ASP A 232 -1.77 -2.84 19.73
C ASP A 232 -1.38 -1.36 19.89
N PHE A 233 -0.12 -1.01 19.66
CA PHE A 233 0.35 0.37 19.70
C PHE A 233 -0.41 1.27 18.72
N LYS A 234 -0.82 2.45 19.19
CA LYS A 234 -1.47 3.49 18.40
C LYS A 234 -0.59 4.74 18.36
N LEU A 235 -0.49 5.35 17.17
CA LEU A 235 0.25 6.60 17.01
C LEU A 235 -0.30 7.69 17.96
N PRO A 236 0.55 8.36 18.76
CA PRO A 236 0.12 9.40 19.70
C PRO A 236 -0.10 10.74 18.96
N LEU A 237 -1.13 10.82 18.11
CA LEU A 237 -1.36 11.98 17.21
C LEU A 237 -1.40 13.34 17.92
N ASP A 238 -1.91 13.39 19.15
CA ASP A 238 -1.92 14.59 20.00
C ASP A 238 -0.53 15.20 20.22
N ARG A 239 0.52 14.36 20.26
CA ARG A 239 1.92 14.79 20.35
C ARG A 239 2.36 15.60 19.11
N TYR A 240 1.76 15.30 17.97
CA TYR A 240 2.13 15.87 16.67
C TYR A 240 1.20 17.02 16.23
N LYS A 241 0.29 17.47 17.09
CA LYS A 241 -0.73 18.50 16.76
C LYS A 241 -0.16 19.79 16.17
N ASP A 242 1.03 20.21 16.60
CA ASP A 242 1.68 21.45 16.14
C ASP A 242 2.61 21.25 14.94
N HIS A 243 2.73 20.01 14.45
CA HIS A 243 3.64 19.58 13.38
C HIS A 243 2.86 19.08 12.16
N ASN A 244 3.54 19.06 11.01
CA ASN A 244 2.98 18.64 9.73
C ASN A 244 3.73 17.46 9.10
N LEU A 245 4.93 17.15 9.57
CA LEU A 245 5.69 15.97 9.16
C LEU A 245 6.28 15.31 10.40
N VAL A 246 6.14 13.99 10.52
CA VAL A 246 6.73 13.18 11.59
C VAL A 246 7.59 12.10 10.95
N ILE A 247 8.84 12.01 11.37
CA ILE A 247 9.83 11.07 10.82
C ILE A 247 10.62 10.46 11.97
N HIS A 248 11.06 9.20 11.82
CA HIS A 248 11.99 8.61 12.78
C HIS A 248 13.39 9.15 12.55
N GLY A 249 14.13 9.40 13.63
CA GLY A 249 15.54 9.73 13.52
C GLY A 249 16.26 9.79 14.85
N TRP A 250 17.58 9.92 14.77
CA TRP A 250 18.46 9.94 15.92
C TRP A 250 19.06 11.34 16.09
N PRO A 251 18.65 12.14 17.11
CA PRO A 251 19.07 13.53 17.25
C PRO A 251 20.59 13.74 17.19
N HIS A 252 21.37 12.86 17.81
CA HIS A 252 22.83 12.91 17.77
C HIS A 252 23.41 12.67 16.36
N LEU A 253 22.78 11.82 15.54
CA LEU A 253 23.18 11.63 14.13
C LEU A 253 22.77 12.83 13.27
N ILE A 254 21.64 13.47 13.57
CA ILE A 254 21.11 14.61 12.81
C ILE A 254 21.95 15.86 13.09
N TYR A 255 22.05 16.27 14.35
CA TYR A 255 22.57 17.60 14.70
C TYR A 255 24.07 17.62 14.96
N GLU A 256 24.67 16.51 15.41
CA GLU A 256 26.11 16.46 15.70
C GLU A 256 26.88 15.87 14.51
N LYS A 257 26.49 14.67 14.05
CA LYS A 257 27.22 13.99 12.96
C LYS A 257 26.81 14.47 11.58
N LYS A 258 25.60 15.02 11.42
CA LYS A 258 24.98 15.33 10.13
C LYS A 258 25.10 14.15 9.16
N SER A 259 24.68 12.98 9.61
CA SER A 259 24.78 11.73 8.86
C SER A 259 23.65 11.58 7.85
N TRP A 260 23.93 11.00 6.68
CA TRP A 260 22.88 10.69 5.68
C TRP A 260 21.92 9.58 6.13
N THR A 261 22.23 8.83 7.19
CA THR A 261 21.35 7.82 7.82
C THR A 261 20.78 8.32 9.15
N SER A 262 20.77 9.63 9.37
CA SER A 262 20.32 10.23 10.64
C SER A 262 18.80 10.20 10.85
N ILE A 263 18.04 10.02 9.76
CA ILE A 263 16.59 9.77 9.74
C ILE A 263 16.31 8.60 8.79
N ASN A 264 15.11 8.05 8.86
CA ASN A 264 14.60 7.09 7.89
C ASN A 264 13.41 7.67 7.12
N ALA A 265 13.47 7.66 5.77
CA ALA A 265 12.40 8.17 4.91
C ALA A 265 11.43 7.09 4.41
N GLY A 266 11.57 5.86 4.89
CA GLY A 266 10.72 4.73 4.57
C GLY A 266 9.43 4.67 5.38
N VAL A 267 9.36 5.35 6.53
CA VAL A 267 8.13 5.52 7.30
C VAL A 267 8.01 6.97 7.76
N PHE A 268 6.92 7.63 7.35
CA PHE A 268 6.64 8.99 7.80
C PHE A 268 5.16 9.32 7.80
N LEU A 269 4.76 10.23 8.69
CA LEU A 269 3.41 10.78 8.75
C LEU A 269 3.43 12.21 8.25
N ILE A 270 2.59 12.57 7.28
CA ILE A 270 2.50 13.95 6.75
C ILE A 270 1.05 14.43 6.80
N ARG A 271 0.84 15.65 7.33
CA ARG A 271 -0.47 16.27 7.48
C ARG A 271 -0.98 16.77 6.13
N ASN A 272 -2.22 16.48 5.79
CA ASN A 272 -2.85 16.89 4.54
C ASN A 272 -3.17 18.40 4.56
N CYS A 273 -2.18 19.25 4.33
CA CYS A 273 -2.31 20.70 4.44
C CYS A 273 -1.51 21.45 3.37
N GLN A 274 -1.73 22.75 3.23
CA GLN A 274 -1.03 23.59 2.25
C GLN A 274 0.50 23.52 2.44
N TRP A 275 0.96 23.51 3.68
CA TRP A 275 2.39 23.37 3.99
C TRP A 275 2.96 22.07 3.41
N ALA A 276 2.23 20.96 3.51
CA ALA A 276 2.67 19.67 2.99
C ALA A 276 2.68 19.65 1.46
N MET A 277 1.69 20.27 0.81
CA MET A 277 1.71 20.43 -0.64
C MET A 277 2.96 21.17 -1.12
N ASP A 278 3.29 22.31 -0.49
CA ASP A 278 4.48 23.08 -0.84
C ASP A 278 5.78 22.33 -0.48
N PHE A 279 5.79 21.58 0.63
CA PHE A 279 6.94 20.75 1.04
C PHE A 279 7.22 19.64 0.02
N MET A 280 6.18 18.91 -0.42
CA MET A 280 6.29 17.82 -1.38
C MET A 280 6.80 18.31 -2.74
N ASP A 281 6.42 19.51 -3.17
CA ASP A 281 6.93 20.13 -4.40
C ASP A 281 8.44 20.42 -4.31
N VAL A 282 8.90 20.96 -3.18
CA VAL A 282 10.33 21.23 -2.97
C VAL A 282 11.12 19.94 -2.83
N TRP A 283 10.64 18.96 -2.06
CA TRP A 283 11.32 17.68 -1.91
C TRP A 283 11.41 16.94 -3.25
N ALA A 284 10.33 16.91 -4.03
CA ALA A 284 10.34 16.33 -5.36
C ALA A 284 11.28 17.06 -6.32
N SER A 285 11.55 18.36 -6.15
CA SER A 285 12.51 19.10 -7.00
C SER A 285 13.95 18.57 -6.91
N MET A 286 14.24 17.72 -5.92
CA MET A 286 15.50 17.00 -5.77
C MET A 286 15.53 15.63 -6.47
N GLY A 287 14.41 15.24 -7.07
CA GLY A 287 14.22 13.96 -7.75
C GLY A 287 14.59 13.94 -9.24
N PRO A 288 14.66 12.75 -9.85
CA PRO A 288 15.17 12.51 -11.22
C PRO A 288 14.33 13.12 -12.34
N GLN A 289 13.10 13.52 -12.05
CA GLN A 289 12.25 14.23 -12.99
C GLN A 289 12.64 15.70 -13.15
N ALA A 290 13.30 16.28 -12.15
CA ALA A 290 13.69 17.69 -12.14
C ALA A 290 15.04 17.92 -12.85
N PRO A 291 15.24 19.07 -13.52
CA PRO A 291 16.49 19.37 -14.22
C PRO A 291 17.70 19.52 -13.28
N GLY A 292 17.47 19.71 -11.98
CA GLY A 292 18.53 19.87 -10.97
C GLY A 292 19.02 18.56 -10.34
N TYR A 293 18.56 17.39 -10.79
CA TYR A 293 18.83 16.10 -10.13
C TYR A 293 20.32 15.83 -9.89
N ASP A 294 21.15 15.94 -10.94
CA ASP A 294 22.60 15.67 -10.82
C ASP A 294 23.28 16.67 -9.87
N LYS A 295 22.89 17.95 -9.95
CA LYS A 295 23.37 19.00 -9.06
C LYS A 295 22.97 18.73 -7.60
N TRP A 296 21.76 18.22 -7.37
CA TRP A 296 21.35 17.80 -6.03
C TRP A 296 22.17 16.62 -5.52
N GLY A 297 22.52 15.65 -6.37
CA GLY A 297 23.46 14.59 -6.01
C GLY A 297 24.80 15.17 -5.50
N GLU A 298 25.39 16.09 -6.25
CA GLU A 298 26.64 16.77 -5.85
C GLU A 298 26.50 17.54 -4.53
N ILE A 299 25.40 18.29 -4.36
CA ILE A 299 25.12 19.04 -3.12
C ILE A 299 25.00 18.07 -1.94
N LEU A 300 24.18 17.03 -2.05
CA LEU A 300 23.92 16.09 -0.96
C LEU A 300 25.17 15.30 -0.57
N SER A 301 25.97 14.84 -1.54
CA SER A 301 27.26 14.20 -1.28
C SER A 301 28.29 15.15 -0.66
N THR A 302 28.22 16.44 -0.99
CA THR A 302 29.09 17.45 -0.37
C THR A 302 28.65 17.77 1.06
N THR A 303 27.34 17.83 1.31
CA THR A 303 26.75 18.13 2.63
C THR A 303 26.95 16.98 3.60
N PHE A 304 26.69 15.74 3.18
CA PHE A 304 26.75 14.55 4.04
C PHE A 304 28.01 13.73 3.75
N LYS A 305 29.03 13.89 4.59
CA LYS A 305 30.37 13.32 4.34
C LYS A 305 30.42 11.79 4.37
N ASP A 306 29.45 11.16 5.01
CA ASP A 306 29.32 9.72 5.13
C ASP A 306 28.34 9.11 4.11
N LYS A 307 27.80 9.92 3.19
CA LYS A 307 26.94 9.47 2.10
C LYS A 307 27.73 8.63 1.10
N ILE A 308 27.26 7.42 0.85
CA ILE A 308 27.96 6.43 0.00
C ILE A 308 27.50 6.43 -1.46
N PHE A 309 26.31 6.95 -1.74
CA PHE A 309 25.77 7.05 -3.10
C PHE A 309 25.91 8.49 -3.62
N PRO A 310 26.43 8.72 -4.83
CA PRO A 310 26.59 10.07 -5.38
C PRO A 310 25.29 10.69 -5.88
N GLU A 311 24.28 9.89 -6.21
CA GLU A 311 23.01 10.37 -6.75
C GLU A 311 22.14 11.04 -5.67
N SER A 312 21.16 11.83 -6.08
CA SER A 312 20.16 12.38 -5.15
C SER A 312 19.15 11.31 -4.73
N ASP A 313 18.95 11.15 -3.43
CA ASP A 313 17.95 10.26 -2.83
C ASP A 313 16.99 11.02 -1.91
N ASP A 314 15.80 10.45 -1.75
CA ASP A 314 14.70 11.01 -0.98
C ASP A 314 15.09 11.26 0.48
N GLN A 315 15.77 10.30 1.12
CA GLN A 315 16.21 10.41 2.50
C GLN A 315 17.20 11.55 2.72
N SER A 316 18.26 11.63 1.92
CA SER A 316 19.26 12.69 2.02
C SER A 316 18.65 14.06 1.71
N GLY A 317 17.77 14.14 0.70
CA GLY A 317 17.03 15.37 0.40
C GLY A 317 16.18 15.85 1.58
N LEU A 318 15.51 14.93 2.28
CA LEU A 318 14.74 15.23 3.48
C LEU A 318 15.61 15.73 4.65
N ILE A 319 16.76 15.09 4.89
CA ILE A 319 17.73 15.56 5.89
C ILE A 319 18.24 16.96 5.54
N TYR A 320 18.48 17.24 4.26
CA TYR A 320 18.90 18.56 3.80
C TYR A 320 17.84 19.62 4.11
N LEU A 321 16.56 19.34 3.82
CA LEU A 321 15.46 20.26 4.15
C LEU A 321 15.31 20.49 5.66
N LEU A 322 15.54 19.45 6.47
CA LEU A 322 15.51 19.53 7.92
C LEU A 322 16.65 20.39 8.49
N LEU A 323 17.86 20.25 7.96
CA LEU A 323 19.07 20.89 8.50
C LEU A 323 19.37 22.25 7.88
N GLU A 324 19.43 22.31 6.55
CA GLU A 324 19.90 23.47 5.80
C GLU A 324 18.76 24.44 5.45
N GLU A 325 17.51 23.96 5.40
CA GLU A 325 16.30 24.80 5.26
C GLU A 325 15.44 24.84 6.55
N LYS A 326 16.09 24.66 7.72
CA LYS A 326 15.43 24.58 9.03
C LYS A 326 14.50 25.76 9.32
N GLU A 327 14.88 26.98 8.98
CA GLU A 327 14.06 28.18 9.22
C GLU A 327 12.71 28.12 8.50
N LYS A 328 12.68 27.47 7.34
CA LYS A 328 11.48 27.35 6.50
C LYS A 328 10.65 26.12 6.86
N TRP A 329 11.30 24.97 7.06
CA TRP A 329 10.59 23.68 7.22
C TRP A 329 10.72 23.07 8.60
N GLY A 330 11.88 23.19 9.24
CA GLY A 330 12.24 22.43 10.44
C GLY A 330 11.26 22.59 11.61
N ASN A 331 10.66 23.77 11.80
CA ASN A 331 9.69 24.01 12.88
C ASN A 331 8.38 23.20 12.74
N LYS A 332 8.12 22.61 11.57
CA LYS A 332 6.95 21.76 11.31
C LYS A 332 7.30 20.29 11.15
N ILE A 333 8.57 19.92 11.29
CA ILE A 333 9.05 18.54 11.24
C ILE A 333 9.32 18.07 12.68
N TYR A 334 8.62 17.03 13.11
CA TYR A 334 8.86 16.33 14.36
C TYR A 334 9.78 15.13 14.11
N VAL A 335 10.89 15.06 14.83
CA VAL A 335 11.79 13.89 14.82
C VAL A 335 11.40 12.98 15.98
N GLU A 336 10.77 11.85 15.67
CA GLU A 336 10.35 10.86 16.66
C GLU A 336 11.49 9.90 17.01
N ALA A 337 11.75 9.77 18.30
CA ALA A 337 12.84 8.96 18.85
C ALA A 337 12.44 8.24 20.15
N GLU A 338 11.20 8.42 20.64
CA GLU A 338 10.73 7.80 21.88
C GLU A 338 10.21 6.36 21.68
N TYR A 339 9.86 6.01 20.44
CA TYR A 339 9.54 4.65 20.04
C TYR A 339 10.06 4.37 18.62
N TYR A 340 10.08 3.09 18.23
CA TYR A 340 10.45 2.68 16.88
C TYR A 340 9.33 3.00 15.89
N PHE A 341 9.18 4.29 15.56
CA PHE A 341 8.32 4.71 14.45
C PHE A 341 8.84 4.17 13.12
N GLU A 342 10.16 4.07 13.01
CA GLU A 342 10.87 3.12 12.16
C GLU A 342 11.94 2.45 13.02
N GLY A 343 12.35 1.22 12.68
CA GLY A 343 13.35 0.49 13.45
C GLY A 343 14.20 -0.40 12.56
N TYR A 344 15.52 -0.22 12.65
CA TYR A 344 16.46 -1.01 11.86
C TYR A 344 16.41 -2.48 12.26
N TRP A 345 15.96 -3.33 11.34
CA TRP A 345 15.61 -4.73 11.65
C TRP A 345 16.72 -5.52 12.34
N MET A 346 17.99 -5.28 12.01
CA MET A 346 19.15 -5.97 12.61
C MET A 346 19.28 -5.74 14.11
N GLU A 347 18.81 -4.59 14.61
CA GLU A 347 18.82 -4.27 16.05
C GLU A 347 17.66 -4.95 16.78
N ILE A 348 16.59 -5.26 16.06
CA ILE A 348 15.31 -5.69 16.64
C ILE A 348 15.15 -7.21 16.62
N VAL A 349 15.40 -7.87 15.48
CA VAL A 349 15.01 -9.29 15.29
C VAL A 349 15.67 -10.24 16.29
N GLY A 350 16.91 -9.96 16.71
CA GLY A 350 17.62 -10.74 17.73
C GLY A 350 17.05 -10.61 19.14
N THR A 351 16.15 -9.64 19.37
CA THR A 351 15.55 -9.38 20.69
C THR A 351 14.18 -10.02 20.87
N PHE A 352 13.56 -10.53 19.80
CA PHE A 352 12.19 -11.05 19.81
C PHE A 352 11.95 -12.15 20.85
N ASP A 353 12.93 -13.02 21.07
CA ASP A 353 12.84 -14.08 22.08
C ASP A 353 12.71 -13.53 23.51
N ASN A 354 13.24 -12.32 23.76
CA ASN A 354 13.20 -11.65 25.06
C ASN A 354 11.99 -10.73 25.24
N ILE A 355 11.34 -10.30 24.15
CA ILE A 355 10.22 -9.33 24.20
C ILE A 355 9.09 -9.85 25.10
N THR A 356 8.73 -11.13 25.00
CA THR A 356 7.67 -11.70 25.86
C THR A 356 8.01 -11.54 27.34
N GLY A 357 9.28 -11.72 27.71
CA GLY A 357 9.74 -11.53 29.08
C GLY A 357 9.67 -10.07 29.55
N GLU A 358 10.00 -9.12 28.68
CA GLU A 358 9.90 -7.68 29.00
C GLU A 358 8.44 -7.24 29.17
N TYR A 359 7.53 -7.67 28.29
CA TYR A 359 6.09 -7.41 28.43
C TYR A 359 5.54 -7.98 29.74
N MET A 360 5.92 -9.22 30.10
CA MET A 360 5.52 -9.81 31.38
C MET A 360 6.06 -9.02 32.60
N LYS A 361 7.24 -8.42 32.51
CA LYS A 361 7.75 -7.55 33.60
C LYS A 361 6.89 -6.31 33.75
N ILE A 362 6.55 -5.64 32.64
CA ILE A 362 5.69 -4.46 32.64
C ILE A 362 4.30 -4.80 33.19
N GLU A 363 3.69 -5.91 32.76
CA GLU A 363 2.41 -6.39 33.31
C GLU A 363 2.49 -6.64 34.82
N ASN A 364 3.60 -7.19 35.31
CA ASN A 364 3.80 -7.41 36.73
C ASN A 364 3.93 -6.09 37.51
N GLU A 365 4.49 -5.05 36.93
CA GLU A 365 4.66 -3.74 37.58
C GLU A 365 3.39 -2.88 37.53
N VAL A 366 2.61 -2.97 36.45
CA VAL A 366 1.42 -2.15 36.22
C VAL A 366 0.14 -2.98 36.49
N PRO A 367 -0.57 -2.79 37.62
CA PRO A 367 -1.68 -3.65 38.02
C PRO A 367 -2.82 -3.74 37.00
N GLU A 368 -3.05 -2.66 36.24
CA GLU A 368 -4.08 -2.55 35.22
C GLU A 368 -3.84 -3.50 34.04
N LEU A 369 -2.56 -3.79 33.71
CA LEU A 369 -2.16 -4.67 32.61
C LEU A 369 -2.24 -6.17 32.96
N ARG A 370 -2.38 -6.53 34.24
CA ARG A 370 -2.43 -7.94 34.69
C ARG A 370 -3.72 -8.65 34.29
N ARG A 371 -4.79 -7.90 34.05
CA ARG A 371 -6.08 -8.46 33.67
C ARG A 371 -6.03 -8.82 32.19
N ARG A 372 -6.46 -10.03 31.83
CA ARG A 372 -6.70 -10.36 30.42
C ARG A 372 -7.95 -9.67 29.90
N HIS A 373 -7.85 -9.12 28.71
CA HIS A 373 -8.93 -8.43 28.03
C HIS A 373 -9.36 -9.20 26.78
N ALA A 374 -10.62 -9.04 26.38
CA ALA A 374 -11.03 -9.49 25.07
C ALA A 374 -10.32 -8.62 24.01
N GLU A 375 -9.89 -9.22 22.91
CA GLU A 375 -9.21 -8.52 21.82
C GLU A 375 -10.03 -7.32 21.30
N LYS A 376 -11.36 -7.40 21.37
CA LYS A 376 -12.26 -6.34 20.94
C LYS A 376 -12.23 -5.07 21.80
N VAL A 377 -11.70 -5.14 23.02
CA VAL A 377 -11.56 -3.98 23.93
C VAL A 377 -10.10 -3.55 24.08
N SER A 378 -9.25 -3.87 23.09
CA SER A 378 -7.81 -3.64 23.19
C SER A 378 -7.43 -2.19 23.38
N GLU A 379 -8.17 -1.26 22.78
CA GLU A 379 -7.94 0.17 22.93
C GLU A 379 -7.95 0.67 24.38
N SER A 380 -8.69 0.00 25.28
CA SER A 380 -8.79 0.41 26.68
C SER A 380 -7.52 0.10 27.47
N TYR A 381 -6.84 -1.02 27.17
CA TYR A 381 -5.62 -1.41 27.85
C TYR A 381 -4.36 -0.97 27.08
N ALA A 382 -4.43 -0.83 25.75
CA ALA A 382 -3.33 -0.33 24.91
C ALA A 382 -2.86 1.08 25.31
N ARG A 383 -3.73 1.88 25.94
CA ARG A 383 -3.40 3.21 26.48
C ARG A 383 -2.57 3.18 27.77
N VAL A 384 -2.48 2.02 28.41
CA VAL A 384 -1.79 1.82 29.69
C VAL A 384 -0.37 1.29 29.48
N TRP A 385 -0.12 0.69 28.31
CA TRP A 385 1.21 0.45 27.77
C TRP A 385 1.85 1.79 27.37
#